data_AF-A0A075MY92-F1
#
_entry.id   AF-A0A075MY92-F1
#
_cell.length_a   1.000
_cell.length_b   1.000
_cell.length_c   1.000
_cell.angle_alpha   90.00
_cell.angle_beta   90.00
_cell.angle_gamma   90.00
#
_symmetry.space_group_name_H-M   'P 1'
#
loop_
_entity.id
_entity.type
_entity.pdbx_description
1 polymer ?
#
loop_
_entity_poly.entity_id
_entity_poly.type
_entity_poly.pdbx_seq_one_letter_code
_entity_poly.pdbx_strand_id
1 'polypeptide(L)'
;MKPSSFQTTIENQFDYICKRAMEDERKNYMLYLSRIAKREVSFSDVGDYLVSQFATTDNYSTDFQIFTLNGLSVGVENDLLSEALRELPDKKREILLLFYFMDMSDSEIADLLKLNRSTVYRHRTSGLALIKKFMEEFEE
;
A
#
# COMPACT_ATOMS: atom_id res chain seq x y z
N MET A 1 33.67 -41.39 -48.20
CA MET A 1 35.13 -41.53 -47.99
C MET A 1 35.41 -41.44 -46.51
N LYS A 2 36.28 -42.28 -45.94
CA LYS A 2 36.75 -42.05 -44.57
C LYS A 2 37.61 -40.78 -44.58
N PRO A 3 37.43 -39.84 -43.63
CA PRO A 3 38.29 -38.68 -43.53
C PRO A 3 39.74 -39.13 -43.37
N SER A 4 40.65 -38.38 -43.98
CA SER A 4 42.10 -38.54 -43.77
C SER A 4 42.41 -38.39 -42.28
N SER A 5 43.44 -39.09 -41.78
CA SER A 5 43.93 -38.94 -40.40
C SER A 5 44.11 -37.46 -40.01
N PHE A 6 44.57 -36.62 -40.94
CA PHE A 6 44.73 -35.19 -40.72
C PHE A 6 43.38 -34.47 -40.51
N GLN A 7 42.39 -34.81 -41.33
CA GLN A 7 41.06 -34.20 -41.28
C GLN A 7 40.31 -34.56 -40.00
N THR A 8 40.43 -35.82 -39.54
CA THR A 8 39.91 -36.26 -38.24
C THR A 8 40.58 -35.51 -37.07
N THR A 9 41.88 -35.22 -37.16
CA THR A 9 42.56 -34.42 -36.12
C THR A 9 42.00 -33.00 -36.03
N ILE A 10 41.75 -32.34 -37.17
CA ILE A 10 41.15 -31.00 -37.20
C ILE A 10 39.74 -31.00 -36.62
N GLU A 11 38.91 -31.98 -37.02
CA GLU A 11 37.54 -32.13 -36.48
C GLU A 11 37.55 -32.32 -34.96
N ASN A 12 38.44 -33.17 -34.44
CA ASN A 12 38.56 -33.41 -33.00
C ASN A 12 39.05 -32.17 -32.23
N GLN A 13 39.96 -31.38 -32.81
CA GLN A 13 40.41 -30.12 -32.19
C GLN A 13 39.28 -29.09 -32.11
N PHE A 14 38.48 -28.97 -33.16
CA PHE A 14 37.32 -28.09 -33.17
C PHE A 14 36.26 -28.54 -32.16
N ASP A 15 35.90 -29.83 -32.16
CA ASP A 15 34.96 -30.43 -31.20
C ASP A 15 35.42 -30.19 -29.75
N TYR A 16 36.71 -30.34 -29.48
CA TYR A 16 37.29 -30.05 -28.18
C TYR A 16 37.08 -28.59 -27.74
N ILE A 17 37.31 -27.63 -28.65
CA ILE A 17 37.11 -26.21 -28.38
C ILE A 17 35.63 -25.92 -28.10
N CYS A 18 34.72 -26.48 -28.90
CA CYS A 18 33.28 -26.31 -28.69
C CYS A 18 32.83 -26.85 -27.32
N LYS A 19 33.24 -28.06 -26.95
CA LYS A 19 32.94 -28.66 -25.66
C LYS A 19 33.49 -27.83 -24.50
N ARG A 20 34.73 -27.34 -24.63
CA ARG A 20 35.35 -26.48 -23.62
C ARG A 20 34.59 -25.15 -23.48
N ALA A 21 34.22 -24.51 -24.58
CA ALA A 21 33.45 -23.27 -24.55
C ALA A 21 32.10 -23.44 -23.86
N MET A 22 31.38 -24.54 -24.15
CA MET A 22 30.12 -24.85 -23.47
C MET A 22 30.29 -25.06 -21.96
N GLU A 23 31.35 -25.77 -21.56
CA GLU A 23 31.61 -26.04 -20.14
C GLU A 23 32.04 -24.77 -19.39
N ASP A 24 32.81 -23.90 -20.02
CA ASP A 24 33.20 -22.62 -19.43
C ASP A 24 32.01 -21.65 -19.33
N GLU A 25 31.11 -21.64 -20.31
CA GLU A 25 29.87 -20.86 -20.24
C GLU A 25 28.96 -21.37 -19.12
N ARG A 26 28.84 -22.69 -18.95
CA ARG A 26 28.11 -23.29 -17.83
C ARG A 26 28.67 -22.83 -16.48
N LYS A 27 30.00 -22.79 -16.33
CA LYS A 27 30.66 -22.29 -15.10
C LYS A 27 30.38 -20.81 -14.88
N ASN A 28 30.49 -19.99 -15.93
CA ASN A 28 30.19 -18.56 -15.85
C ASN A 28 28.75 -18.30 -15.43
N TYR A 29 27.79 -19.03 -15.98
CA TYR A 29 26.38 -18.95 -15.61
C TYR A 29 26.16 -19.31 -14.13
N MET A 30 26.76 -20.40 -13.65
CA MET A 30 26.67 -20.77 -12.23
C MET A 30 27.29 -19.73 -11.29
N LEU A 31 28.39 -19.09 -11.70
CA LEU A 31 28.99 -17.98 -10.96
C LEU A 31 28.07 -16.75 -10.95
N TYR A 32 27.39 -16.46 -12.06
CA TYR A 32 26.41 -15.39 -12.15
C TYR A 32 25.23 -15.62 -11.19
N LEU A 33 24.62 -16.82 -11.22
CA LEU A 33 23.54 -17.17 -10.28
C LEU A 33 23.99 -17.08 -8.82
N SER A 34 25.22 -17.52 -8.52
CA SER A 34 25.79 -17.42 -7.17
C SER A 34 26.02 -15.98 -6.71
N ARG A 35 26.24 -15.03 -7.63
CA ARG A 35 26.37 -13.60 -7.30
C ARG A 35 25.00 -12.99 -7.00
N ILE A 36 23.98 -13.37 -7.75
CA ILE A 36 22.58 -12.95 -7.52
C ILE A 36 22.10 -13.46 -6.16
N ALA A 37 22.26 -14.75 -5.88
CA ALA A 37 21.80 -15.38 -4.63
C ALA A 37 22.47 -14.82 -3.36
N LYS A 38 23.60 -14.10 -3.47
CA LYS A 38 24.22 -13.38 -2.34
C LYS A 38 23.52 -12.06 -2.00
N ARG A 39 22.68 -11.55 -2.90
CA ARG A 39 22.02 -10.23 -2.81
C ARG A 39 20.51 -10.32 -2.84
N GLU A 40 19.97 -11.36 -3.46
CA GLU A 40 18.54 -11.54 -3.71
C GLU A 40 18.04 -12.85 -3.11
N VAL A 41 16.79 -12.82 -2.66
CA VAL A 41 16.04 -13.96 -2.12
C VAL A 41 14.65 -13.96 -2.76
N SER A 42 14.08 -15.14 -3.01
CA SER A 42 12.72 -15.24 -3.53
C SER A 42 11.73 -14.69 -2.51
N PHE A 43 10.68 -13.99 -2.97
CA PHE A 43 9.62 -13.53 -2.08
C PHE A 43 8.88 -14.68 -1.39
N SER A 44 8.85 -15.88 -1.98
CA SER A 44 8.33 -17.09 -1.31
C SER A 44 9.09 -17.48 -0.05
N ASP A 45 10.36 -17.08 0.03
CA ASP A 45 11.26 -17.43 1.13
C ASP A 45 11.36 -16.28 2.15
N VAL A 46 10.58 -15.20 1.96
CA VAL A 46 10.48 -14.04 2.84
C VAL A 46 9.11 -14.07 3.52
N GLY A 47 9.04 -13.63 4.78
CA GLY A 47 7.76 -13.58 5.49
C GLY A 47 6.82 -12.53 4.90
N ASP A 48 5.52 -12.84 4.84
CA ASP A 48 4.47 -11.98 4.27
C ASP A 48 4.49 -10.56 4.82
N TYR A 49 4.85 -10.38 6.09
CA TYR A 49 5.00 -9.07 6.73
C TYR A 49 6.03 -8.16 6.05
N LEU A 50 7.16 -8.70 5.60
CA LEU A 50 8.16 -7.91 4.87
C LEU A 50 7.73 -7.70 3.42
N VAL A 51 7.11 -8.71 2.80
CA VAL A 51 6.61 -8.62 1.43
C VAL A 51 5.53 -7.54 1.31
N SER A 52 4.62 -7.46 2.29
CA SER A 52 3.56 -6.45 2.30
C SER A 52 4.09 -5.02 2.45
N GLN A 53 5.27 -4.81 3.05
CA GLN A 53 5.91 -3.49 3.09
C GLN A 53 6.42 -3.01 1.73
N PHE A 54 6.67 -3.93 0.79
CA PHE A 54 7.06 -3.58 -0.58
C PHE A 54 5.86 -3.34 -1.49
N ALA A 55 4.67 -3.77 -1.07
CA ALA A 55 3.46 -3.56 -1.83
C ALA A 55 3.10 -2.06 -1.83
N THR A 56 2.69 -1.57 -3.00
CA THR A 56 2.03 -0.27 -3.14
C THR A 56 0.64 -0.55 -3.68
N THR A 57 -0.39 -0.01 -3.03
CA THR A 57 -1.75 -0.02 -3.53
C THR A 57 -2.06 1.34 -4.12
N ASP A 58 -2.67 1.36 -5.31
CA ASP A 58 -3.24 2.59 -5.84
C ASP A 58 -4.45 2.98 -4.99
N ASN A 59 -4.53 4.25 -4.60
CA ASN A 59 -5.70 4.79 -3.91
C ASN A 59 -6.56 5.53 -4.94
N TYR A 60 -7.80 5.09 -5.12
CA TYR A 60 -8.76 5.70 -6.02
C TYR A 60 -9.77 6.54 -5.24
N SER A 61 -10.33 7.57 -5.89
CA SER A 61 -11.39 8.38 -5.27
C SER A 61 -12.63 7.58 -4.92
N THR A 62 -12.85 6.44 -5.58
CA THR A 62 -13.97 5.51 -5.33
C THR A 62 -13.82 4.79 -4.00
N ASP A 63 -12.61 4.72 -3.45
CA ASP A 63 -12.32 4.06 -2.17
C ASP A 63 -12.75 4.92 -0.98
N PHE A 64 -13.25 6.13 -1.23
CA PHE A 64 -13.64 7.09 -0.19
C PHE A 64 -15.12 7.46 -0.28
N GLN A 65 -15.78 7.48 0.87
CA GLN A 65 -17.06 8.14 1.06
C GLN A 65 -16.83 9.65 1.24
N ILE A 66 -17.36 10.46 0.33
CA ILE A 66 -17.12 11.91 0.32
C ILE A 66 -18.19 12.66 1.11
N PHE A 67 -17.76 13.51 2.03
CA PHE A 67 -18.58 14.48 2.75
C PHE A 67 -18.26 15.90 2.30
N THR A 68 -19.27 16.67 1.91
CA THR A 68 -19.10 18.07 1.49
C THR A 68 -19.51 19.03 2.61
N LEU A 69 -18.61 19.95 2.97
CA LEU A 69 -18.74 20.89 4.07
C LEU A 69 -18.33 22.29 3.61
N ASN A 70 -19.26 23.23 3.49
CA ASN A 70 -18.95 24.63 3.11
C ASN A 70 -18.03 24.78 1.88
N GLY A 71 -18.17 23.88 0.88
CA GLY A 71 -17.35 23.86 -0.34
C GLY A 71 -16.05 23.04 -0.24
N LEU A 72 -15.75 22.46 0.92
CA LEU A 72 -14.66 21.51 1.14
C LEU A 72 -15.17 20.07 1.01
N SER A 73 -14.31 19.16 0.56
CA SER A 73 -14.62 17.73 0.46
C SER A 73 -13.68 16.93 1.36
N VAL A 74 -14.25 16.11 2.24
CA VAL A 74 -13.53 15.19 3.13
C VAL A 74 -13.85 13.76 2.71
N GLY A 75 -12.80 12.99 2.37
CA GLY A 75 -12.92 11.57 2.05
C GLY A 75 -12.71 10.71 3.29
N VAL A 76 -13.61 9.76 3.52
CA VAL A 76 -13.48 8.75 4.59
C VAL A 76 -13.40 7.37 3.95
N GLU A 77 -12.28 6.68 4.16
CA GLU A 77 -12.01 5.36 3.57
C GLU A 77 -12.80 4.24 4.27
N ASN A 78 -12.91 4.32 5.61
CA ASN A 78 -13.57 3.28 6.38
C ASN A 78 -15.10 3.39 6.23
N ASP A 79 -15.73 2.35 5.65
CA ASP A 79 -17.18 2.33 5.40
C ASP A 79 -18.00 2.41 6.71
N LEU A 80 -17.63 1.64 7.74
CA LEU A 80 -18.34 1.65 9.03
C LEU A 80 -18.31 3.04 9.68
N LEU A 81 -17.15 3.70 9.67
CA LEU A 81 -17.00 5.07 10.15
C LEU A 81 -17.84 6.04 9.33
N SER A 82 -17.89 5.85 8.00
CA SER A 82 -18.67 6.68 7.10
C SER A 82 -20.17 6.56 7.38
N GLU A 83 -20.67 5.35 7.65
CA GLU A 83 -22.05 5.12 8.07
C GLU A 83 -22.33 5.77 9.44
N ALA A 84 -21.45 5.58 10.42
CA ALA A 84 -21.56 6.20 11.74
C ALA A 84 -21.62 7.74 11.64
N LEU A 85 -20.81 8.34 10.76
CA LEU A 85 -20.83 9.77 10.49
C LEU A 85 -22.15 10.20 9.81
N ARG A 86 -22.70 9.41 8.90
CA ARG A 86 -23.98 9.72 8.21
C ARG A 86 -25.17 9.74 9.16
N GLU A 87 -25.17 8.91 10.20
CA GLU A 87 -26.23 8.86 11.22
C GLU A 87 -26.18 10.03 12.23
N LEU A 88 -25.08 10.78 12.27
CA LEU A 88 -24.99 11.95 13.14
C LEU A 88 -25.85 13.11 12.62
N PRO A 89 -26.43 13.92 13.54
CA PRO A 89 -26.98 15.22 13.19
C PRO A 89 -25.94 16.10 12.47
N ASP A 90 -26.36 16.80 11.41
CA ASP A 90 -25.50 17.58 10.52
C ASP A 90 -24.45 18.44 11.24
N LYS A 91 -24.86 19.17 12.28
CA LYS A 91 -23.96 20.04 13.04
C LYS A 91 -22.88 19.29 13.81
N LYS A 92 -23.19 18.11 14.35
CA LYS A 92 -22.20 17.28 15.05
C LYS A 92 -21.22 16.67 14.05
N ARG A 93 -21.73 16.17 12.92
CA ARG A 93 -20.91 15.67 11.82
C ARG A 93 -19.96 16.74 11.28
N GLU A 94 -20.48 17.93 10.95
CA GLU A 94 -19.69 19.06 10.44
C GLU A 94 -18.56 19.43 11.41
N ILE A 95 -18.86 19.57 12.71
CA ILE A 95 -17.87 19.89 13.73
C ILE A 95 -16.80 18.80 13.86
N LEU A 96 -17.18 17.52 13.80
CA LEU A 96 -16.22 16.41 13.90
C LEU A 96 -15.30 16.33 12.70
N LEU A 97 -15.85 16.50 11.49
CA LEU A 97 -15.06 16.49 10.27
C LEU A 97 -14.07 17.67 10.24
N LEU A 98 -14.50 18.87 10.64
CA LEU A 98 -13.59 20.02 10.75
C LEU A 98 -12.48 19.79 11.80
N PHE A 99 -12.81 19.19 12.94
CA PHE A 99 -11.83 18.98 14.00
C PHE A 99 -10.82 17.87 13.68
N TYR A 100 -11.29 16.71 13.20
CA TYR A 100 -10.43 15.53 13.04
C TYR A 100 -9.83 15.37 11.64
N PHE A 101 -10.46 15.93 10.60
CA PHE A 101 -10.01 15.75 9.21
C PHE A 101 -9.42 17.04 8.61
N MET A 102 -9.71 18.20 9.21
CA MET A 102 -9.17 19.50 8.77
C MET A 102 -8.26 20.15 9.82
N ASP A 103 -7.93 19.44 10.91
CA ASP A 103 -7.08 19.90 12.02
C ASP A 103 -7.49 21.26 12.63
N MET A 104 -8.77 21.64 12.55
CA MET A 104 -9.25 22.89 13.12
C MET A 104 -9.50 22.77 14.62
N SER A 105 -9.07 23.76 15.38
CA SER A 105 -9.35 23.84 16.81
C SER A 105 -10.81 24.19 17.11
N ASP A 106 -11.27 23.88 18.33
CA ASP A 106 -12.63 24.25 18.78
C ASP A 106 -12.91 25.77 18.65
N SER A 107 -11.87 26.62 18.73
CA SER A 107 -11.99 28.07 18.56
C SER A 107 -12.17 28.46 17.09
N GLU A 108 -11.36 27.92 16.19
CA GLU A 108 -11.45 28.20 14.75
C GLU A 108 -12.78 27.72 14.18
N ILE A 109 -13.26 26.55 14.64
CA ILE A 109 -14.57 26.02 14.27
C ILE A 109 -15.69 26.91 14.82
N ALA A 110 -15.56 27.42 16.05
CA ALA A 110 -16.53 28.32 16.65
C ALA A 110 -16.65 29.62 15.84
N ASP A 111 -15.52 30.20 15.45
CA ASP A 111 -15.49 31.41 14.63
C ASP A 111 -16.07 31.16 13.23
N LEU A 112 -15.70 30.04 12.58
CA LEU A 112 -16.20 29.65 11.27
C LEU A 112 -17.72 29.46 11.25
N LEU A 113 -18.25 28.73 12.25
CA LEU A 113 -19.67 28.38 12.33
C LEU A 113 -20.51 29.42 13.07
N LYS A 114 -19.89 30.50 13.58
CA LYS A 114 -20.52 31.53 14.43
C LYS A 114 -21.21 30.93 15.65
N LEU A 115 -20.51 30.02 16.32
CA LEU A 115 -20.95 29.34 17.54
C LEU A 115 -20.06 29.73 18.73
N ASN A 116 -20.51 29.40 19.94
CA ASN A 116 -19.63 29.46 21.11
C ASN A 116 -18.70 28.25 21.12
N ARG A 117 -17.43 28.45 21.52
CA ARG A 117 -16.44 27.36 21.69
C ARG A 117 -16.97 26.21 22.57
N SER A 118 -17.72 26.53 23.62
CA SER A 118 -18.33 25.52 24.51
C SER A 118 -19.40 24.68 23.81
N THR A 119 -20.13 25.26 22.85
CA THR A 119 -21.10 24.54 22.01
C THR A 119 -20.39 23.59 21.06
N VAL A 120 -19.29 24.03 20.45
CA VAL A 120 -18.44 23.19 19.59
C VAL A 120 -17.92 21.99 20.37
N TYR A 121 -17.32 22.23 21.55
CA TYR A 121 -16.85 21.17 22.44
C TYR A 121 -17.97 20.16 22.77
N ARG A 122 -19.16 20.62 23.18
CA ARG A 122 -20.29 19.75 23.50
C ARG A 122 -20.75 18.92 22.30
N HIS A 123 -20.82 19.51 21.11
CA HIS A 123 -21.17 18.80 19.89
C HIS A 123 -20.12 17.74 19.52
N ARG A 124 -18.83 18.06 19.66
CA ARG A 124 -17.73 17.13 19.44
C ARG A 124 -17.81 15.94 20.40
N THR A 125 -17.88 16.19 21.72
CA THR A 125 -17.94 15.14 22.73
C THR A 125 -19.19 14.27 22.58
N SER A 126 -20.36 14.87 22.38
CA SER A 126 -21.60 14.09 22.21
C SER A 126 -21.69 13.38 20.86
N GLY A 127 -21.09 13.92 19.80
CA GLY A 127 -20.97 13.27 18.50
C GLY A 127 -20.07 12.03 18.57
N LEU A 128 -18.91 12.12 19.23
CA LEU A 128 -18.03 10.97 19.46
C LEU A 128 -18.72 9.86 20.25
N ALA A 129 -19.52 10.20 21.26
CA ALA A 129 -20.26 9.21 22.03
C ALA A 129 -21.28 8.45 21.15
N LEU A 130 -21.90 9.14 20.18
CA LEU A 130 -22.82 8.51 19.23
C LEU A 130 -22.10 7.62 18.21
N ILE A 131 -20.96 8.08 17.65
CA ILE A 131 -20.13 7.25 16.76
C ILE A 131 -19.68 6.00 17.49
N LYS A 132 -19.16 6.14 18.72
CA LYS A 132 -18.71 5.01 19.53
C LYS A 132 -19.83 3.99 19.72
N LYS A 133 -21.00 4.45 20.15
CA LYS A 133 -22.16 3.57 20.34
C LYS A 133 -22.57 2.87 19.04
N PHE A 134 -22.63 3.60 17.94
CA PHE A 134 -22.95 3.04 16.63
C PHE A 134 -21.95 1.94 16.24
N MET A 135 -20.65 2.21 16.34
CA MET A 135 -19.64 1.23 15.94
C MET A 135 -19.65 -0.02 16.85
N GLU A 136 -19.87 0.14 18.16
CA GLU A 136 -20.01 -0.99 19.09
C GLU A 136 -21.22 -1.89 18.77
N GLU A 137 -22.31 -1.34 18.24
CA GLU A 137 -23.51 -2.11 17.84
C GLU A 137 -23.33 -2.88 16.52
N PHE A 138 -22.34 -2.52 15.71
CA PHE A 138 -22.07 -3.14 14.39
C PHE A 138 -20.80 -4.01 14.37
N GLU A 139 -20.05 -4.07 15.47
CA GLU A 139 -18.92 -4.99 15.65
C GLU A 139 -19.34 -6.40 16.15
N GLU A 140 -20.64 -6.63 16.42
CA GLU A 140 -21.24 -7.97 16.68
C GLU A 140 -21.69 -8.69 15.41
#